data_AF-A0A1H6DLP0-F1
#
_entry.id   AF-A0A1H6DLP0-F1
#
_cell.length_a   1.000
_cell.length_b   1.000
_cell.length_c   1.000
_cell.angle_alpha   90.00
_cell.angle_beta   90.00
_cell.angle_gamma   90.00
#
_symmetry.space_group_name_H-M   'P 1'
#
loop_
_entity.id
_entity.type
_entity.pdbx_description
1 polymer ?
#
loop_
_entity_poly.entity_id
_entity_poly.type
_entity_poly.pdbx_seq_one_letter_code
_entity_poly.pdbx_strand_id
1 'polypeptide(L)'
;GLAASSGRLITYLDGDDWIAPGYLAAAVEAIDAIGCDFIKTDHIRVYGRRREIHRAPQGVRGVALKPRDGILPVLDMTMVDYPNAWSGVYRRELADDGLLTFDEHLHTCEDRPWTWRLLRHASSYAVVSLFGVFYRREVAGSLTKIGDERQLHFFDAFDKVIAELQDDPEQDRFRPKALYNYCDLIAWHLKHEERLTPDLQQVQRLRARATLRGMDREQLVSVLPALGRQRSLMLTELVGMEAVG
;
A
#
# COMPACT_ATOMS: atom_id res chain seq x y z
N GLY A 1 15.35 -13.96 0.14
CA GLY A 1 14.17 -14.83 0.37
C GLY A 1 13.67 -15.44 -0.93
N LEU A 2 13.03 -14.63 -1.78
CA LEU A 2 12.41 -15.07 -3.03
C LEU A 2 13.34 -15.90 -3.93
N ALA A 3 14.56 -15.43 -4.19
CA ALA A 3 15.54 -16.14 -5.03
C ALA A 3 15.96 -17.51 -4.50
N ALA A 4 15.92 -17.71 -3.17
CA ALA A 4 16.27 -18.98 -2.53
C ALA A 4 15.07 -19.95 -2.41
N SER A 5 13.86 -19.49 -2.74
CA SER A 5 12.64 -20.29 -2.66
C SER A 5 12.45 -21.13 -3.93
N SER A 6 11.89 -22.33 -3.79
CA SER A 6 11.51 -23.22 -4.91
C SER A 6 10.06 -23.68 -4.88
N GLY A 7 9.27 -23.20 -3.91
CA GLY A 7 7.86 -23.56 -3.79
C GLY A 7 7.03 -23.03 -4.96
N ARG A 8 6.02 -23.80 -5.38
CA ARG A 8 5.03 -23.37 -6.38
C ARG A 8 4.16 -22.19 -5.92
N LEU A 9 4.10 -21.98 -4.61
CA LEU A 9 3.41 -20.88 -3.97
C LEU A 9 4.40 -20.15 -3.06
N ILE A 10 4.33 -18.82 -3.09
CA ILE A 10 5.15 -17.91 -2.31
C ILE A 10 4.25 -17.17 -1.33
N THR A 11 4.74 -16.94 -0.12
CA THR A 11 4.16 -16.02 0.85
C THR A 11 5.29 -15.33 1.61
N TYR A 12 4.97 -14.22 2.27
CA TYR A 12 5.90 -13.45 3.07
C TYR A 12 5.46 -13.48 4.53
N LEU A 13 6.41 -13.36 5.45
CA LEU A 13 6.13 -13.25 6.88
C LEU A 13 7.23 -12.42 7.52
N ASP A 14 6.84 -11.41 8.27
CA ASP A 14 7.78 -10.56 9.01
C ASP A 14 8.34 -11.34 10.21
N GLY A 15 9.59 -11.06 10.58
CA GLY A 15 10.32 -11.85 11.58
C GLY A 15 9.77 -11.75 13.00
N ASP A 16 8.89 -10.78 13.28
CA ASP A 16 8.21 -10.56 14.54
C ASP A 16 6.73 -10.98 14.56
N ASP A 17 6.24 -11.53 13.45
CA ASP A 17 4.89 -12.05 13.24
C ASP A 17 4.83 -13.58 13.34
N TRP A 18 3.61 -14.13 13.36
CA TRP A 18 3.40 -15.57 13.33
C TRP A 18 2.09 -15.95 12.62
N ILE A 19 1.96 -17.24 12.32
CA ILE A 19 0.78 -17.80 11.67
C ILE A 19 0.12 -18.88 12.52
N ALA A 20 -1.20 -19.02 12.39
CA ALA A 20 -1.97 -20.06 13.05
C ALA A 20 -1.65 -21.45 12.45
N PRO A 21 -1.65 -22.52 13.26
CA PRO A 21 -1.62 -23.88 12.74
C PRO A 21 -2.74 -24.09 11.69
N GLY A 22 -2.40 -24.76 10.58
CA GLY A 22 -3.34 -25.03 9.49
C GLY A 22 -3.58 -23.87 8.51
N TYR A 23 -3.12 -22.64 8.80
CA TYR A 23 -3.31 -21.49 7.91
C TYR A 23 -2.77 -21.74 6.50
N LEU A 24 -1.52 -22.20 6.38
CA LEU A 24 -0.90 -22.42 5.07
C LEU A 24 -1.61 -23.52 4.27
N ALA A 25 -2.04 -24.59 4.93
CA ALA A 25 -2.79 -25.67 4.27
C ALA A 25 -4.13 -25.15 3.72
N ALA A 26 -4.87 -24.38 4.52
CA ALA A 26 -6.13 -23.76 4.06
C ALA A 26 -5.90 -22.73 2.94
N ALA A 27 -4.82 -21.95 3.00
CA ALA A 27 -4.48 -20.98 1.97
C ALA A 27 -4.10 -21.66 0.65
N VAL A 28 -3.35 -22.76 0.71
CA VAL A 28 -3.00 -23.63 -0.42
C VAL A 28 -4.26 -24.22 -1.07
N GLU A 29 -5.15 -24.80 -0.27
CA GLU A 29 -6.41 -25.35 -0.76
C GLU A 29 -7.26 -24.27 -1.46
N ALA A 30 -7.34 -23.08 -0.85
CA ALA A 30 -8.12 -21.97 -1.39
C ALA A 30 -7.59 -21.47 -2.74
N ILE A 31 -6.28 -21.23 -2.88
CA ILE A 31 -5.71 -20.74 -4.15
C ILE A 31 -5.80 -21.78 -5.27
N ASP A 32 -5.72 -23.08 -4.95
CA ASP A 32 -5.88 -24.15 -5.92
C ASP A 32 -7.33 -24.31 -6.36
N ALA A 33 -8.28 -24.28 -5.42
CA ALA A 33 -9.69 -24.41 -5.72
C ALA A 33 -10.22 -23.24 -6.57
N ILE A 34 -9.73 -22.02 -6.30
CA ILE A 34 -10.15 -20.82 -7.04
C ILE A 34 -9.42 -20.71 -8.39
N GLY A 35 -8.18 -21.20 -8.48
CA GLY A 35 -7.40 -21.18 -9.71
C GLY A 35 -6.95 -19.77 -10.15
N CYS A 36 -6.69 -18.87 -9.20
CA CYS A 36 -6.20 -17.50 -9.48
C CYS A 36 -4.69 -17.34 -9.23
N ASP A 37 -4.11 -16.22 -9.67
CA ASP A 37 -2.66 -15.99 -9.57
C ASP A 37 -2.22 -15.71 -8.14
N PHE A 38 -3.05 -15.03 -7.35
CA PHE A 38 -2.79 -14.84 -5.94
C PHE A 38 -4.07 -14.70 -5.13
N ILE A 39 -3.96 -14.96 -3.83
CA ILE A 39 -5.02 -14.68 -2.87
C ILE A 39 -4.55 -13.66 -1.85
N LYS A 40 -5.48 -12.83 -1.39
CA LYS A 40 -5.32 -11.97 -0.22
C LYS A 40 -6.19 -12.50 0.92
N THR A 41 -5.67 -12.36 2.13
CA THR A 41 -6.31 -12.85 3.35
C THR A 41 -6.57 -11.70 4.31
N ASP A 42 -7.57 -11.89 5.17
CA ASP A 42 -7.72 -11.07 6.36
C ASP A 42 -6.58 -11.39 7.34
N HIS A 43 -6.37 -10.57 8.37
CA HIS A 43 -5.38 -10.86 9.40
C HIS A 43 -5.83 -10.41 10.78
N ILE A 44 -5.08 -10.85 11.79
CA ILE A 44 -5.28 -10.43 13.18
C ILE A 44 -4.19 -9.44 13.55
N ARG A 45 -4.57 -8.23 13.94
CA ARG A 45 -3.64 -7.27 14.58
C ARG A 45 -3.54 -7.60 16.07
N VAL A 46 -2.32 -7.70 16.58
CA VAL A 46 -2.05 -8.07 17.97
C VAL A 46 -1.37 -6.92 18.71
N TYR A 47 -2.05 -6.38 19.73
CA TYR A 47 -1.56 -5.33 20.63
C TYR A 47 -1.40 -5.93 22.03
N GLY A 48 -0.23 -6.51 22.32
CA GLY A 48 -0.02 -7.27 23.55
C GLY A 48 -1.03 -8.42 23.68
N ARG A 49 -2.02 -8.27 24.57
CA ARG A 49 -3.10 -9.27 24.77
C ARG A 49 -4.36 -8.97 23.96
N ARG A 50 -4.49 -7.80 23.33
CA ARG A 50 -5.66 -7.45 22.50
C ARG A 50 -5.46 -7.98 21.08
N ARG A 51 -6.52 -8.55 20.50
CA ARG A 51 -6.54 -9.08 19.12
C ARG A 51 -7.70 -8.43 18.37
N GLU A 52 -7.44 -7.95 17.17
CA GLU A 52 -8.43 -7.29 16.33
C GLU A 52 -8.40 -7.89 14.92
N ILE A 53 -9.57 -8.25 14.40
CA ILE A 53 -9.69 -8.68 13.00
C ILE A 53 -9.54 -7.45 12.11
N HIS A 54 -8.62 -7.53 11.16
CA HIS A 54 -8.47 -6.55 10.11
C HIS A 54 -8.76 -7.21 8.76
N ARG A 55 -9.83 -6.75 8.11
CA ARG A 55 -10.32 -7.34 6.87
C ARG A 55 -9.68 -6.68 5.67
N ALA A 56 -9.33 -7.49 4.66
CA ALA A 56 -9.00 -6.98 3.34
C ALA A 56 -10.21 -6.19 2.77
N PRO A 57 -9.99 -5.00 2.18
CA PRO A 57 -11.04 -4.11 1.67
C PRO A 57 -11.62 -4.59 0.33
N GLN A 58 -12.21 -5.78 0.35
CA GLN A 58 -12.93 -6.41 -0.75
C GLN A 58 -14.07 -7.26 -0.17
N GLY A 59 -15.30 -7.00 -0.59
CA GLY A 59 -16.48 -7.70 -0.09
C GLY A 59 -16.68 -9.08 -0.72
N VAL A 60 -16.30 -9.25 -1.98
CA VAL A 60 -16.45 -10.52 -2.71
C VAL A 60 -15.37 -11.50 -2.28
N ARG A 61 -15.78 -12.70 -1.84
CA ARG A 61 -14.89 -13.72 -1.28
C ARG A 61 -14.94 -15.01 -2.07
N GLY A 62 -13.80 -15.71 -2.16
CA GLY A 62 -13.71 -17.06 -2.72
C GLY A 62 -13.96 -17.15 -4.22
N VAL A 63 -13.87 -16.04 -4.95
CA VAL A 63 -14.08 -15.99 -6.41
C VAL A 63 -12.93 -15.20 -7.03
N ALA A 64 -12.48 -15.62 -8.22
CA ALA A 64 -11.48 -14.91 -8.99
C ALA A 64 -12.02 -13.56 -9.50
N LEU A 65 -11.25 -12.51 -9.29
CA LEU A 65 -11.53 -11.11 -9.59
C LEU A 65 -10.42 -10.55 -10.47
N LYS A 66 -10.71 -9.44 -11.17
CA LYS A 66 -9.72 -8.69 -11.93
C LYS A 66 -8.90 -7.80 -11.00
N PRO A 67 -7.57 -7.97 -10.89
CA PRO A 67 -6.73 -7.23 -9.94
C PRO A 67 -6.86 -5.70 -10.09
N ARG A 68 -6.96 -5.22 -11.33
CA ARG A 68 -7.11 -3.80 -11.67
C ARG A 68 -8.38 -3.17 -11.11
N ASP A 69 -9.45 -3.94 -10.91
CA ASP A 69 -10.67 -3.46 -10.27
C ASP A 69 -10.48 -3.26 -8.74
N GLY A 70 -9.48 -3.91 -8.14
CA GLY A 70 -9.08 -3.73 -6.75
C GLY A 70 -8.36 -2.41 -6.46
N ILE A 71 -8.06 -1.59 -7.48
CA ILE A 71 -7.49 -0.25 -7.31
C ILE A 71 -8.59 0.77 -6.96
N LEU A 72 -9.81 0.56 -7.45
CA LEU A 72 -10.91 1.51 -7.40
C LEU A 72 -12.04 1.06 -6.45
N PRO A 73 -12.91 1.98 -6.00
CA PRO A 73 -13.01 3.42 -6.35
C PRO A 73 -11.98 4.32 -5.64
N VAL A 74 -11.88 5.57 -6.11
CA VAL A 74 -10.87 6.55 -5.65
C VAL A 74 -10.97 6.84 -4.15
N LEU A 75 -12.20 7.09 -3.67
CA LEU A 75 -12.46 7.66 -2.34
C LEU A 75 -12.62 6.62 -1.23
N ASP A 76 -12.82 5.36 -1.59
CA ASP A 76 -12.93 4.28 -0.62
C ASP A 76 -11.59 3.59 -0.41
N MET A 77 -11.47 2.89 0.70
CA MET A 77 -10.40 1.91 0.90
C MET A 77 -10.59 0.75 -0.06
N THR A 78 -9.56 0.42 -0.83
CA THR A 78 -9.56 -0.66 -1.82
C THR A 78 -8.34 -1.57 -1.63
N MET A 79 -8.21 -2.61 -2.43
CA MET A 79 -7.12 -3.57 -2.29
C MET A 79 -5.74 -2.96 -2.51
N VAL A 80 -5.64 -1.84 -3.25
CA VAL A 80 -4.37 -1.10 -3.40
C VAL A 80 -3.95 -0.39 -2.11
N ASP A 81 -4.91 -0.11 -1.22
CA ASP A 81 -4.69 0.48 0.11
C ASP A 81 -4.43 -0.58 1.19
N TYR A 82 -4.33 -1.85 0.79
CA TYR A 82 -3.99 -2.98 1.64
C TYR A 82 -2.62 -3.57 1.27
N PRO A 83 -1.53 -2.76 1.36
CA PRO A 83 -0.24 -3.10 0.80
C PRO A 83 0.56 -4.03 1.73
N ASN A 84 -0.03 -5.16 2.11
CA ASN A 84 0.61 -6.11 3.04
C ASN A 84 1.06 -7.33 2.24
N ALA A 85 2.30 -7.38 1.76
CA ALA A 85 2.77 -8.54 0.97
C ALA A 85 2.66 -9.86 1.76
N TRP A 86 2.81 -9.83 3.07
CA TRP A 86 2.65 -11.00 3.96
C TRP A 86 1.21 -11.47 4.15
N SER A 87 0.21 -10.66 3.80
CA SER A 87 -1.20 -11.04 3.96
C SER A 87 -1.77 -11.77 2.73
N GLY A 88 -0.94 -12.53 2.02
CA GLY A 88 -1.29 -13.18 0.77
C GLY A 88 -0.43 -14.38 0.41
N VAL A 89 -0.93 -15.16 -0.54
CA VAL A 89 -0.24 -16.31 -1.14
C VAL A 89 -0.27 -16.14 -2.65
N TYR A 90 0.87 -16.32 -3.28
CA TYR A 90 1.15 -15.91 -4.66
C TYR A 90 1.67 -17.10 -5.45
N ARG A 91 1.18 -17.30 -6.66
CA ARG A 91 1.76 -18.26 -7.61
C ARG A 91 3.19 -17.85 -7.97
N ARG A 92 4.07 -18.84 -8.09
CA ARG A 92 5.50 -18.59 -8.36
C ARG A 92 5.71 -17.87 -9.69
N GLU A 93 4.86 -18.12 -10.67
CA GLU A 93 4.87 -17.50 -11.98
C GLU A 93 4.88 -15.96 -11.89
N LEU A 94 4.21 -15.39 -10.88
CA LEU A 94 4.26 -13.94 -10.61
C LEU A 94 5.67 -13.45 -10.20
N ALA A 95 6.48 -14.30 -9.57
CA ALA A 95 7.88 -13.99 -9.26
C ALA A 95 8.74 -14.02 -10.53
N ASP A 96 8.48 -14.98 -11.43
CA ASP A 96 9.18 -15.12 -12.70
C ASP A 96 8.89 -13.92 -13.61
N ASP A 97 7.68 -13.36 -13.53
CA ASP A 97 7.28 -12.10 -14.17
C ASP A 97 7.81 -10.84 -13.45
N GLY A 98 8.59 -11.00 -12.36
CA GLY A 98 9.17 -9.89 -11.60
C GLY A 98 8.17 -9.11 -10.73
N LEU A 99 6.95 -9.62 -10.53
CA LEU A 99 5.90 -8.89 -9.79
C LEU A 99 6.07 -9.00 -8.28
N LEU A 100 6.76 -10.03 -7.79
CA LEU A 100 6.92 -10.28 -6.35
C LEU A 100 8.21 -9.71 -5.73
N THR A 101 9.05 -8.99 -6.47
CA THR A 101 10.30 -8.40 -5.95
C THR A 101 10.08 -7.04 -5.30
N PHE A 102 10.83 -6.71 -4.25
CA PHE A 102 10.79 -5.37 -3.64
C PHE A 102 11.85 -4.46 -4.24
N ASP A 103 11.62 -3.15 -4.18
CA ASP A 103 12.63 -2.17 -4.55
C ASP A 103 13.65 -2.05 -3.40
N GLU A 104 14.89 -2.46 -3.65
CA GLU A 104 15.95 -2.49 -2.63
C GLU A 104 16.38 -1.08 -2.17
N HIS A 105 16.02 -0.04 -2.93
CA HIS A 105 16.29 1.35 -2.57
C HIS A 105 15.22 1.96 -1.66
N LEU A 106 14.07 1.29 -1.50
CA LEU A 106 12.99 1.75 -0.61
C LEU A 106 13.10 1.05 0.74
N HIS A 107 13.52 1.80 1.76
CA HIS A 107 13.63 1.26 3.13
C HIS A 107 12.32 1.34 3.94
N THR A 108 11.32 2.07 3.45
CA THR A 108 9.96 2.08 4.00
C THR A 108 8.96 2.34 2.87
N CYS A 109 7.72 1.90 3.05
CA CYS A 109 6.64 2.08 2.08
C CYS A 109 6.88 1.38 0.73
N GLU A 110 7.86 0.47 0.67
CA GLU A 110 8.20 -0.39 -0.46
C GLU A 110 7.02 -1.26 -0.91
N ASP A 111 6.14 -1.63 0.03
CA ASP A 111 4.97 -2.46 -0.23
C ASP A 111 3.93 -1.75 -1.13
N ARG A 112 3.97 -0.41 -1.17
CA ARG A 112 3.00 0.39 -1.91
C ARG A 112 3.21 0.26 -3.42
N PRO A 113 4.38 0.62 -4.01
CA PRO A 113 4.64 0.37 -5.42
C PRO A 113 4.58 -1.12 -5.75
N TRP A 114 5.00 -1.99 -4.83
CA TRP A 114 4.84 -3.44 -4.99
C TRP A 114 3.38 -3.84 -5.22
N THR A 115 2.45 -3.33 -4.41
CA THR A 115 1.01 -3.66 -4.51
C THR A 115 0.39 -3.05 -5.76
N TRP A 116 0.75 -1.80 -6.09
CA TRP A 116 0.32 -1.16 -7.34
C TRP A 116 0.74 -1.97 -8.56
N ARG A 117 2.01 -2.37 -8.63
CA ARG A 117 2.52 -3.20 -9.72
C ARG A 117 1.81 -4.56 -9.78
N LEU A 118 1.65 -5.23 -8.64
CA LEU A 118 0.93 -6.50 -8.59
C LEU A 118 -0.51 -6.38 -9.14
N LEU A 119 -1.28 -5.38 -8.69
CA LEU A 119 -2.66 -5.21 -9.14
C LEU A 119 -2.77 -4.77 -10.60
N ARG A 120 -1.75 -4.08 -11.14
CA ARG A 120 -1.74 -3.65 -12.53
C ARG A 120 -1.42 -4.76 -13.52
N HIS A 121 -0.56 -5.71 -13.13
CA HIS A 121 0.03 -6.68 -14.05
C HIS A 121 -0.40 -8.12 -13.83
N ALA A 122 -0.85 -8.51 -12.63
CA ALA A 122 -1.42 -9.84 -12.44
C ALA A 122 -2.74 -10.01 -13.21
N SER A 123 -3.05 -11.24 -13.61
CA SER A 123 -4.25 -11.55 -14.41
C SER A 123 -5.48 -11.79 -13.52
N SER A 124 -5.29 -12.39 -12.34
CA SER A 124 -6.39 -12.74 -11.45
C SER A 124 -6.01 -12.71 -9.97
N TYR A 125 -6.96 -12.34 -9.11
CA TYR A 125 -6.80 -12.48 -7.67
C TYR A 125 -8.10 -12.89 -6.99
N ALA A 126 -8.02 -13.38 -5.76
CA ALA A 126 -9.19 -13.54 -4.92
C ALA A 126 -8.92 -13.08 -3.49
N VAL A 127 -9.99 -12.85 -2.75
CA VAL A 127 -9.90 -12.60 -1.31
C VAL A 127 -10.61 -13.71 -0.57
N VAL A 128 -9.98 -14.26 0.46
CA VAL A 128 -10.52 -15.38 1.23
C VAL A 128 -10.60 -15.04 2.72
N SER A 129 -11.61 -15.57 3.40
CA SER A 129 -11.89 -15.30 4.81
C SER A 129 -11.02 -16.14 5.74
N LEU A 130 -9.70 -16.10 5.53
CA LEU A 130 -8.70 -16.72 6.39
C LEU A 130 -8.11 -15.66 7.32
N PHE A 131 -7.95 -16.00 8.60
CA PHE A 131 -7.46 -15.10 9.66
C PHE A 131 -6.19 -15.66 10.31
N GLY A 132 -5.35 -16.34 9.53
CA GLY A 132 -4.24 -17.11 10.07
C GLY A 132 -2.98 -16.29 10.32
N VAL A 133 -2.83 -15.09 9.76
CA VAL A 133 -1.67 -14.23 10.03
C VAL A 133 -1.94 -13.37 11.26
N PHE A 134 -0.98 -13.37 12.20
CA PHE A 134 -0.99 -12.52 13.38
C PHE A 134 0.09 -11.46 13.24
N TYR A 135 -0.36 -10.26 12.89
CA TYR A 135 0.48 -9.08 12.73
C TYR A 135 0.68 -8.37 14.06
N ARG A 136 1.90 -8.38 14.56
CA ARG A 136 2.29 -7.78 15.83
C ARG A 136 2.40 -6.26 15.71
N ARG A 137 1.71 -5.55 16.59
CA ARG A 137 1.73 -4.07 16.65
C ARG A 137 2.45 -3.60 17.90
N GLU A 138 2.88 -2.34 17.88
CA GLU A 138 3.53 -1.63 19.00
C GLU A 138 4.87 -2.22 19.47
N VAL A 139 5.59 -2.91 18.59
CA VAL A 139 6.93 -3.43 18.90
C VAL A 139 7.88 -2.26 19.20
N ALA A 140 8.55 -2.32 20.35
CA ALA A 140 9.60 -1.37 20.72
C ALA A 140 10.71 -1.44 19.66
N GLY A 141 11.03 -0.31 19.02
CA GLY A 141 12.02 -0.26 17.93
C GLY A 141 11.47 -0.47 16.52
N SER A 142 10.15 -0.50 16.29
CA SER A 142 9.61 -0.46 14.93
C SER A 142 10.22 0.72 14.16
N LEU A 143 10.67 0.47 12.93
CA LEU A 143 11.24 1.47 12.01
C LEU A 143 10.40 2.75 11.95
N THR A 144 9.07 2.63 12.08
CA THR A 144 8.11 3.74 12.13
C THR A 144 8.27 4.71 13.30
N LYS A 145 8.96 4.31 14.38
CA LYS A 145 9.20 5.15 15.58
C LYS A 145 10.55 5.87 15.56
N ILE A 146 11.49 5.45 14.71
CA ILE A 146 12.79 6.13 14.57
C ILE A 146 12.60 7.21 13.50
N GLY A 147 12.54 8.47 13.93
CA GLY A 147 12.32 9.64 13.07
C GLY A 147 13.54 10.03 12.26
N ASP A 148 14.06 9.13 11.42
CA ASP A 148 15.15 9.41 10.48
C ASP A 148 14.65 9.61 9.04
N GLU A 149 15.58 9.90 8.13
CA GLU A 149 15.32 10.20 6.71
C GLU A 149 14.47 9.15 5.99
N ARG A 150 14.53 7.89 6.42
CA ARG A 150 13.77 6.81 5.79
C ARG A 150 12.27 7.04 5.90
N GLN A 151 11.82 7.80 6.90
CA GLN A 151 10.43 8.21 7.06
C GLN A 151 9.90 9.11 5.95
N LEU A 152 10.78 9.61 5.06
CA LEU A 152 10.43 10.39 3.90
C LEU A 152 10.38 9.57 2.60
N HIS A 153 10.75 8.28 2.61
CA HIS A 153 10.71 7.42 1.41
C HIS A 153 9.31 7.20 0.84
N PHE A 154 8.26 7.58 1.57
CA PHE A 154 6.91 7.54 1.02
C PHE A 154 6.74 8.45 -0.21
N PHE A 155 7.52 9.55 -0.30
CA PHE A 155 7.57 10.36 -1.51
C PHE A 155 8.16 9.54 -2.67
N ASP A 156 9.33 8.93 -2.47
CA ASP A 156 10.02 8.13 -3.48
C ASP A 156 9.17 6.93 -3.95
N ALA A 157 8.49 6.29 -3.01
CA ALA A 157 7.57 5.18 -3.27
C ALA A 157 6.38 5.60 -4.15
N PHE A 158 5.77 6.77 -3.89
CA PHE A 158 4.65 7.25 -4.70
C PHE A 158 5.07 7.93 -6.00
N ASP A 159 6.22 8.60 -6.03
CA ASP A 159 6.81 9.12 -7.28
C ASP A 159 7.03 7.96 -8.26
N LYS A 160 7.49 6.80 -7.77
CA LYS A 160 7.59 5.56 -8.55
C LYS A 160 6.24 5.07 -9.05
N VAL A 161 5.20 5.02 -8.20
CA VAL A 161 3.83 4.64 -8.63
C VAL A 161 3.32 5.55 -9.74
N ILE A 162 3.48 6.87 -9.60
CA ILE A 162 3.02 7.85 -10.58
C ILE A 162 3.80 7.71 -11.89
N ALA A 163 5.12 7.53 -11.82
CA ALA A 163 5.97 7.32 -12.99
C ALA A 163 5.59 6.03 -13.74
N GLU A 164 5.48 4.90 -13.04
CA GLU A 164 5.08 3.63 -13.65
C GLU A 164 3.68 3.69 -14.27
N LEU A 165 2.78 4.54 -13.76
CA LEU A 165 1.43 4.71 -14.31
C LEU A 165 1.43 5.48 -15.63
N GLN A 166 2.45 6.26 -15.96
CA GLN A 166 2.48 7.07 -17.21
C GLN A 166 2.40 6.20 -18.46
N ASP A 167 2.98 5.00 -18.39
CA ASP A 167 2.98 4.02 -19.49
C ASP A 167 1.80 3.02 -19.39
N ASP A 168 0.88 3.19 -18.43
CA ASP A 168 -0.25 2.28 -18.26
C ASP A 168 -1.38 2.62 -19.26
N PRO A 169 -1.96 1.63 -19.97
CA PRO A 169 -3.05 1.88 -20.92
C PRO A 169 -4.34 2.40 -20.26
N GLU A 170 -4.52 2.22 -18.94
CA GLU A 170 -5.63 2.78 -18.16
C GLU A 170 -5.14 3.86 -17.18
N GLN A 171 -4.07 4.59 -17.51
CA GLN A 171 -3.53 5.64 -16.63
C GLN A 171 -4.59 6.64 -16.15
N ASP A 172 -5.47 7.10 -17.04
CA ASP A 172 -6.50 8.09 -16.70
C ASP A 172 -7.50 7.55 -15.68
N ARG A 173 -7.73 6.24 -15.69
CA ARG A 173 -8.63 5.55 -14.76
C ARG A 173 -8.01 5.45 -13.36
N PHE A 174 -6.70 5.27 -13.24
CA PHE A 174 -6.04 5.00 -11.95
C PHE A 174 -5.29 6.18 -11.36
N ARG A 175 -4.84 7.12 -12.18
CA ARG A 175 -4.10 8.31 -11.75
C ARG A 175 -4.85 9.08 -10.65
N PRO A 176 -6.18 9.27 -10.69
CA PRO A 176 -6.91 9.91 -9.60
C PRO A 176 -6.77 9.18 -8.25
N LYS A 177 -6.78 7.83 -8.25
CA LYS A 177 -6.56 7.02 -7.03
C LYS A 177 -5.13 7.17 -6.51
N ALA A 178 -4.14 7.13 -7.40
CA ALA A 178 -2.75 7.29 -7.00
C ALA A 178 -2.49 8.68 -6.38
N LEU A 179 -3.03 9.74 -6.99
CA LEU A 179 -2.91 11.11 -6.48
C LEU A 179 -3.67 11.29 -5.16
N TYR A 180 -4.88 10.74 -5.03
CA TYR A 180 -5.62 10.73 -3.77
C TYR A 180 -4.80 10.09 -2.65
N ASN A 181 -4.27 8.90 -2.88
CA ASN A 181 -3.47 8.18 -1.90
C ASN A 181 -2.18 8.95 -1.55
N TYR A 182 -1.54 9.58 -2.53
CA TYR A 182 -0.32 10.36 -2.30
C TYR A 182 -0.62 11.59 -1.44
N CYS A 183 -1.67 12.35 -1.76
CA CYS A 183 -2.09 13.51 -0.97
C CYS A 183 -2.56 13.14 0.44
N ASP A 184 -3.32 12.05 0.61
CA ASP A 184 -3.72 11.57 1.94
C ASP A 184 -2.49 11.18 2.77
N LEU A 185 -1.50 10.52 2.15
CA LEU A 185 -0.28 10.14 2.84
C LEU A 185 0.58 11.36 3.21
N ILE A 186 0.73 12.34 2.31
CA ILE A 186 1.39 13.62 2.62
C ILE A 186 0.71 14.28 3.83
N ALA A 187 -0.63 14.41 3.81
CA ALA A 187 -1.38 15.02 4.90
C ALA A 187 -1.22 14.25 6.22
N TRP A 188 -1.22 12.91 6.17
CA TRP A 188 -0.97 12.08 7.35
C TRP A 188 0.45 12.31 7.90
N HIS A 189 1.48 12.32 7.04
CA HIS A 189 2.85 12.54 7.47
C HIS A 189 3.05 13.96 8.03
N LEU A 190 2.43 14.99 7.45
CA LEU A 190 2.51 16.38 7.95
C LEU A 190 1.85 16.52 9.33
N LYS A 191 0.72 15.83 9.53
CA LYS A 191 0.02 15.81 10.82
C LYS A 191 0.85 15.18 11.95
N HIS A 192 1.79 14.29 11.61
CA HIS A 192 2.63 13.56 12.57
C HIS A 192 4.11 13.96 12.43
N GLU A 193 4.40 15.18 12.00
CA GLU A 193 5.77 15.65 11.76
C GLU A 193 6.59 15.79 13.06
N GLU A 194 5.91 15.87 14.23
CA GLU A 194 6.55 16.00 15.55
C GLU A 194 7.46 14.82 15.93
N ARG A 195 7.29 13.68 15.24
CA ARG A 195 8.18 12.51 15.40
C ARG A 195 9.54 12.68 14.72
N LEU A 196 9.70 13.68 13.85
CA LEU A 196 10.93 13.97 13.12
C LEU A 196 11.73 15.08 13.81
N THR A 197 13.04 15.09 13.56
CA THR A 197 13.89 16.25 13.91
C THR A 197 13.46 17.51 13.14
N PRO A 198 13.71 18.73 13.66
CA PRO A 198 13.36 19.98 12.97
C PRO A 198 13.85 20.07 11.51
N ASP A 199 15.08 19.60 11.23
CA ASP A 199 15.64 19.62 9.87
C ASP A 199 14.83 18.72 8.91
N LEU A 200 14.47 17.52 9.36
CA LEU A 200 13.64 16.59 8.60
C LEU A 200 12.21 17.09 8.41
N GLN A 201 11.64 17.82 9.39
CA GLN A 201 10.34 18.49 9.21
C GLN A 201 10.42 19.51 8.07
N GLN A 202 11.51 20.28 8.00
CA GLN A 202 11.72 21.24 6.91
C GLN A 202 11.84 20.52 5.56
N VAL A 203 12.65 19.45 5.47
CA VAL A 203 12.79 18.65 4.25
C VAL A 203 11.42 18.08 3.82
N GLN A 204 10.66 17.53 4.75
CA GLN A 204 9.33 16.98 4.48
C GLN A 204 8.38 18.04 3.90
N ARG A 205 8.30 19.23 4.52
CA ARG A 205 7.45 20.31 4.05
C ARG A 205 7.88 20.82 2.67
N LEU A 206 9.19 20.90 2.41
CA LEU A 206 9.73 21.29 1.10
C LEU A 206 9.36 20.27 0.02
N ARG A 207 9.58 18.97 0.27
CA ARG A 207 9.18 17.89 -0.65
C ARG A 207 7.68 17.89 -0.88
N ALA A 208 6.87 17.95 0.17
CA ALA A 208 5.40 18.02 0.06
C ALA A 208 4.95 19.21 -0.79
N ARG A 209 5.52 20.40 -0.58
CA ARG A 209 5.21 21.59 -1.38
C ARG A 209 5.61 21.42 -2.85
N ALA A 210 6.79 20.85 -3.11
CA ALA A 210 7.25 20.59 -4.48
C ALA A 210 6.35 19.56 -5.18
N THR A 211 6.02 18.45 -4.52
CA THR A 211 5.11 17.42 -5.03
C THR A 211 3.74 18.00 -5.37
N LEU A 212 3.10 18.73 -4.45
CA LEU A 212 1.78 19.31 -4.70
C LEU A 212 1.81 20.35 -5.82
N ARG A 213 2.88 21.15 -5.94
CA ARG A 213 3.03 22.12 -7.05
C ARG A 213 3.34 21.46 -8.40
N GLY A 214 3.85 20.24 -8.38
CA GLY A 214 4.06 19.44 -9.59
C GLY A 214 2.78 18.80 -10.12
N MET A 215 1.71 18.73 -9.31
CA MET A 215 0.39 18.33 -9.76
C MET A 215 -0.27 19.49 -10.51
N ASP A 216 -0.95 19.19 -11.62
CA ASP A 216 -1.70 20.21 -12.32
C ASP A 216 -2.93 20.66 -11.51
N ARG A 217 -3.50 21.81 -11.91
CA ARG A 217 -4.62 22.42 -11.18
C ARG A 217 -5.85 21.51 -11.15
N GLU A 218 -6.14 20.80 -12.24
CA GLU A 218 -7.31 19.92 -12.34
C GLU A 218 -7.20 18.72 -11.40
N GLN A 219 -5.99 18.17 -11.28
CA GLN A 219 -5.64 17.12 -10.33
C GLN A 219 -5.84 17.58 -8.87
N LEU A 220 -5.35 18.76 -8.51
CA LEU A 220 -5.53 19.28 -7.15
C LEU A 220 -7.01 19.55 -6.82
N VAL A 221 -7.76 20.15 -7.75
CA VAL A 221 -9.19 20.46 -7.57
C VAL A 221 -10.04 19.18 -7.44
N SER A 222 -9.69 18.11 -8.16
CA SER A 222 -10.41 16.84 -8.05
C SER A 222 -10.08 16.06 -6.77
N VAL A 223 -8.83 16.12 -6.29
CA VAL A 223 -8.36 15.31 -5.16
C VAL A 223 -8.58 15.99 -3.80
N LEU A 224 -8.19 17.26 -3.66
CA LEU A 224 -8.14 17.92 -2.35
C LEU A 224 -9.47 17.88 -1.61
N PRO A 225 -10.62 18.27 -2.22
CA PRO A 225 -11.90 18.28 -1.52
C PRO A 225 -12.28 16.91 -0.96
N ALA A 226 -11.84 15.83 -1.62
CA ALA A 226 -12.18 14.47 -1.26
C ALA A 226 -11.39 13.91 -0.06
N LEU A 227 -10.30 14.57 0.35
CA LEU A 227 -9.53 14.22 1.55
C LEU A 227 -10.23 14.63 2.86
N GLY A 228 -11.31 15.40 2.76
CA GLY A 228 -12.00 16.04 3.86
C GLY A 228 -11.39 17.38 4.25
N ARG A 229 -12.22 18.25 4.86
CA ARG A 229 -11.93 19.67 5.10
C ARG A 229 -10.58 19.93 5.76
N GLN A 230 -10.23 19.19 6.81
CA GLN A 230 -8.99 19.43 7.56
C GLN A 230 -7.74 19.18 6.70
N ARG A 231 -7.69 18.05 5.98
CA ARG A 231 -6.55 17.72 5.12
C ARG A 231 -6.47 18.66 3.93
N SER A 232 -7.61 18.95 3.30
CA SER A 232 -7.75 19.95 2.24
C SER A 232 -7.10 21.28 2.62
N LEU A 233 -7.48 21.86 3.77
CA LEU A 233 -6.96 23.16 4.21
C LEU A 233 -5.45 23.10 4.45
N MET A 234 -4.97 22.06 5.15
CA MET A 234 -3.54 21.87 5.41
C MET A 234 -2.71 21.85 4.11
N LEU A 235 -3.15 21.09 3.11
CA LEU A 235 -2.40 20.98 1.85
C LEU A 235 -2.50 22.27 1.02
N THR A 236 -3.66 22.94 1.00
CA THR A 236 -3.84 24.23 0.32
C THR A 236 -2.98 25.34 0.95
N GLU A 237 -2.91 25.41 2.29
CA GLU A 237 -2.05 26.35 3.01
C GLU A 237 -0.57 26.13 2.68
N LEU A 238 -0.15 24.87 2.51
CA LEU A 238 1.24 24.52 2.20
C LEU A 238 1.70 25.05 0.83
N VAL A 239 0.83 25.02 -0.19
CA VAL A 239 1.18 25.48 -1.55
C VAL A 239 0.87 26.96 -1.80
N GLY A 240 -0.01 27.55 -1.00
CA GLY A 240 -0.55 28.91 -1.16
C GLY A 240 -1.82 28.91 -2.02
N MET A 241 -2.79 29.79 -1.70
CA MET A 241 -4.12 29.81 -2.33
C MET A 241 -4.09 29.97 -3.86
N GLU A 242 -3.09 30.63 -4.43
CA GLU A 242 -2.93 30.83 -5.88
C GLU A 242 -2.73 29.52 -6.66
N ALA A 243 -2.28 28.45 -6.00
CA ALA A 243 -2.10 27.13 -6.63
C ALA A 243 -3.40 26.33 -6.74
N VAL A 244 -4.48 26.75 -6.06
CA VAL A 244 -5.76 26.02 -5.97
C VAL A 244 -6.95 26.87 -6.44
N GLY A 245 -6.86 28.20 -6.33
CA GLY A 245 -7.89 29.20 -6.71
C GLY A 245 -7.98 29.55 -8.18
#